data_AF-A0A3E4PHA0-F1
#
_entry.id   AF-A0A3E4PHA0-F1
#
_cell.length_a   1.000
_cell.length_b   1.000
_cell.length_c   1.000
_cell.angle_alpha   90.00
_cell.angle_beta   90.00
_cell.angle_gamma   90.00
#
_symmetry.space_group_name_H-M   'P 1'
#
loop_
_entity.id
_entity.type
_entity.pdbx_description
1 polymer ?
#
loop_
_entity_poly.entity_id
_entity_poly.type
_entity_poly.pdbx_seq_one_letter_code
_entity_poly.pdbx_strand_id
1 'polypeptide(L)'
;SQDGNQRALTSGNWTYYKYDGLNRLTEQGTCTNKVTTSGTNVLVQHFYDSYAFRSQAGFNNSNFPDDASGNGKGALTASVATVLGSSNKIYTAYYYDIKGRVAKTVQSNLLGGYDVTATIYTFTDKPATVTHTHTTSGKPTRTEMYTYSYNHADRLLKVEHTLGGTKITLADYAYDNLGRLQSKSLHGSATNKLTYAYNVRGWLTGISGSKFTQNLYYNNGNGTAKYNG
;
A
#
# COMPACT_ATOMS: atom_id res chain seq x y z
N SER A 1 28.08 -9.91 3.51
CA SER A 1 27.83 -10.94 4.54
C SER A 1 27.56 -12.28 3.88
N GLN A 2 27.50 -13.38 4.64
CA GLN A 2 27.04 -14.69 4.17
C GLN A 2 26.08 -15.31 5.17
N ASP A 3 25.04 -15.99 4.69
CA ASP A 3 24.24 -16.91 5.51
C ASP A 3 24.82 -18.33 5.52
N GLY A 4 24.12 -19.27 6.18
CA GLY A 4 24.54 -20.67 6.29
C GLY A 4 24.54 -21.42 4.96
N ASN A 5 23.57 -21.13 4.09
CA ASN A 5 23.45 -21.78 2.78
C ASN A 5 24.53 -21.28 1.82
N GLN A 6 24.82 -19.98 1.85
CA GLN A 6 25.87 -19.34 1.06
C GLN A 6 27.27 -19.84 1.44
N ARG A 7 27.51 -20.18 2.72
CA ARG A 7 28.77 -20.78 3.18
C ARG A 7 28.96 -22.23 2.71
N ALA A 8 27.87 -22.95 2.44
CA ALA A 8 27.91 -24.33 2.00
C ALA A 8 28.24 -24.49 0.49
N LEU A 9 28.23 -23.39 -0.27
CA LEU A 9 28.56 -23.39 -1.69
C LEU A 9 30.09 -23.47 -1.90
N THR A 10 30.50 -24.30 -2.86
CA THR A 10 31.92 -24.51 -3.22
C THR A 10 32.58 -23.29 -3.86
N SER A 11 31.80 -22.48 -4.59
CA SER A 11 32.19 -21.15 -5.01
C SER A 11 31.65 -20.14 -4.00
N GLY A 12 32.54 -19.27 -3.49
CA GLY A 12 32.14 -18.28 -2.49
C GLY A 12 31.03 -17.38 -3.03
N ASN A 13 29.98 -17.20 -2.25
CA ASN A 13 28.79 -16.42 -2.59
C ASN A 13 28.51 -15.46 -1.45
N TRP A 14 28.80 -14.17 -1.63
CA TRP A 14 28.63 -13.15 -0.60
C TRP A 14 27.50 -12.19 -0.97
N THR A 15 26.67 -11.81 -0.02
CA THR A 15 25.74 -10.69 -0.18
C THR A 15 26.48 -9.38 0.06
N TYR A 16 26.28 -8.40 -0.82
CA TYR A 16 26.80 -7.04 -0.65
C TYR A 16 25.70 -6.00 -0.67
N TYR A 17 26.03 -4.83 -0.11
CA TYR A 17 25.17 -3.66 -0.04
C TYR A 17 26.00 -2.43 -0.39
N LYS A 18 25.49 -1.57 -1.26
CA LYS A 18 26.04 -0.24 -1.54
C LYS A 18 25.07 0.82 -1.05
N TYR A 19 25.61 1.93 -0.57
CA TYR A 19 24.85 3.04 -0.06
C TYR A 19 25.31 4.33 -0.74
N ASP A 20 24.41 5.31 -0.83
CA ASP A 20 24.80 6.67 -1.20
C ASP A 20 25.43 7.43 -0.03
N GLY A 21 25.83 8.70 -0.28
CA GLY A 21 26.42 9.56 0.75
C GLY A 21 25.49 9.93 1.92
N LEU A 22 24.20 9.56 1.85
CA LEU A 22 23.21 9.74 2.91
C LEU A 22 22.89 8.42 3.64
N ASN A 23 23.71 7.37 3.42
CA ASN A 23 23.52 6.02 3.96
C ASN A 23 22.20 5.35 3.54
N ARG A 24 21.66 5.68 2.36
CA ARG A 24 20.48 5.00 1.80
C ARG A 24 20.94 3.89 0.86
N LEU A 25 20.29 2.72 0.94
CA LEU A 25 20.66 1.54 0.14
C LEU A 25 20.42 1.82 -1.36
N THR A 26 21.47 1.81 -2.17
CA THR A 26 21.40 2.03 -3.63
C THR A 26 21.49 0.74 -4.43
N GLU A 27 22.17 -0.28 -3.90
CA GLU A 27 22.35 -1.55 -4.59
C GLU A 27 22.49 -2.68 -3.59
N GLN A 28 21.84 -3.81 -3.86
CA GLN A 28 22.03 -5.07 -3.15
C GLN A 28 22.18 -6.19 -4.17
N GLY A 29 23.09 -7.11 -3.90
CA GLY A 29 23.32 -8.24 -4.79
C GLY A 29 24.18 -9.31 -4.16
N THR A 30 24.60 -10.26 -5.00
CA THR A 30 25.60 -11.26 -4.65
C THR A 30 26.89 -11.03 -5.40
N CYS A 31 28.01 -11.46 -4.85
CA CYS A 31 29.31 -11.43 -5.51
C CYS A 31 30.08 -12.72 -5.25
N THR A 32 30.95 -13.09 -6.19
CA THR A 32 31.79 -14.29 -6.12
C THR A 32 33.16 -14.04 -5.50
N ASN A 33 33.40 -12.82 -5.01
CA ASN A 33 34.62 -12.44 -4.30
C ASN A 33 34.25 -11.51 -3.13
N LYS A 34 35.11 -11.44 -2.11
CA LYS A 34 34.95 -10.49 -0.99
C LYS A 34 35.04 -9.03 -1.42
N VAL A 35 35.62 -8.76 -2.59
CA VAL A 35 35.72 -7.43 -3.20
C VAL A 35 34.67 -7.30 -4.30
N THR A 36 33.81 -6.28 -4.22
CA THR A 36 32.67 -6.04 -5.14
C THR A 36 33.06 -5.41 -6.48
N THR A 37 34.30 -5.59 -6.93
CA THR A 37 34.83 -4.99 -8.17
C THR A 37 34.64 -5.90 -9.40
N SER A 38 34.30 -7.17 -9.20
CA SER A 38 33.98 -8.12 -10.28
C SER A 38 33.05 -9.23 -9.78
N GLY A 39 32.40 -9.94 -10.72
CA GLY A 39 31.55 -11.09 -10.39
C GLY A 39 30.28 -10.75 -9.60
N THR A 40 29.76 -9.53 -9.73
CA THR A 40 28.55 -9.07 -9.05
C THR A 40 27.29 -9.41 -9.83
N ASN A 41 26.28 -9.94 -9.15
CA ASN A 41 24.92 -10.07 -9.63
C ASN A 41 24.01 -9.12 -8.82
N VAL A 42 23.54 -8.06 -9.47
CA VAL A 42 22.65 -7.08 -8.84
C VAL A 42 21.25 -7.67 -8.73
N LEU A 43 20.74 -7.76 -7.51
CA LEU A 43 19.39 -8.25 -7.22
C LEU A 43 18.40 -7.10 -7.02
N VAL A 44 18.84 -6.02 -6.38
CA VAL A 44 18.03 -4.83 -6.15
C VAL A 44 18.86 -3.59 -6.44
N GLN A 45 18.25 -2.61 -7.09
CA GLN A 45 18.80 -1.27 -7.29
C GLN A 45 17.76 -0.23 -6.91
N HIS A 46 18.18 0.85 -6.27
CA HIS A 46 17.35 1.98 -5.87
C HIS A 46 17.88 3.29 -6.45
N PHE A 47 16.95 4.16 -6.82
CA PHE A 47 17.21 5.51 -7.29
C PHE A 47 16.45 6.48 -6.39
N TYR A 48 17.11 7.56 -6.00
CA TYR A 48 16.56 8.54 -5.05
C TYR A 48 16.56 9.94 -5.64
N ASP A 49 15.79 10.81 -4.99
CA ASP A 49 15.75 12.27 -5.11
C ASP A 49 15.25 12.87 -6.42
N SER A 50 15.41 12.16 -7.54
CA SER A 50 15.11 12.68 -8.87
C SER A 50 14.55 11.60 -9.79
N TYR A 51 13.97 12.04 -10.90
CA TYR A 51 13.49 11.15 -11.95
C TYR A 51 14.52 10.90 -13.06
N ALA A 52 15.81 11.14 -12.78
CA ALA A 52 16.90 10.89 -13.74
C ALA A 52 17.02 9.40 -14.14
N PHE A 53 16.47 8.48 -13.34
CA PHE A 53 16.35 7.06 -13.70
C PHE A 53 15.63 6.84 -15.04
N ARG A 54 14.85 7.82 -15.51
CA ARG A 54 14.16 7.78 -16.81
C ARG A 54 15.10 7.56 -18.00
N SER A 55 16.38 7.94 -17.91
CA SER A 55 17.35 7.65 -18.97
C SER A 55 17.86 6.21 -18.97
N GLN A 56 17.56 5.43 -17.93
CA GLN A 56 18.01 4.04 -17.79
C GLN A 56 17.14 3.08 -18.61
N ALA A 57 17.77 2.01 -19.10
CA ALA A 57 17.08 0.94 -19.80
C ALA A 57 15.99 0.33 -18.90
N GLY A 58 14.81 0.07 -19.49
CA GLY A 58 13.64 -0.47 -18.79
C GLY A 58 12.70 0.62 -18.27
N PHE A 59 13.24 1.79 -17.88
CA PHE A 59 12.43 2.97 -17.55
C PHE A 59 12.15 3.87 -18.76
N ASN A 60 13.00 3.80 -19.79
CA ASN A 60 12.98 4.64 -21.01
C ASN A 60 11.80 4.39 -21.97
N ASN A 61 10.56 4.40 -21.47
CA ASN A 61 9.34 4.24 -22.26
C ASN A 61 8.18 5.07 -21.70
N SER A 62 7.09 5.20 -22.45
CA SER A 62 5.96 6.09 -22.12
C SER A 62 5.15 5.70 -20.89
N ASN A 63 5.25 4.46 -20.40
CA ASN A 63 4.51 4.03 -19.20
C ASN A 63 5.07 4.67 -17.93
N PHE A 64 6.37 4.99 -17.93
CA PHE A 64 6.99 5.82 -16.91
C PHE A 64 6.96 7.28 -17.39
N PRO A 65 6.07 8.14 -16.88
CA PRO A 65 6.05 9.54 -17.29
C PRO A 65 7.30 10.29 -16.80
N ASP A 66 7.67 11.35 -17.50
CA ASP A 66 8.64 12.31 -16.98
C ASP A 66 7.97 13.18 -15.91
N ASP A 67 8.74 13.57 -14.88
CA ASP A 67 8.29 14.44 -13.81
C ASP A 67 9.41 15.40 -13.42
N ALA A 68 9.15 16.70 -13.58
CA ALA A 68 10.08 17.79 -13.28
C ALA A 68 9.70 18.58 -12.02
N SER A 69 8.69 18.13 -11.25
CA SER A 69 8.20 18.82 -10.06
C SER A 69 9.22 18.94 -8.94
N GLY A 70 10.18 18.01 -8.88
CA GLY A 70 11.15 17.91 -7.79
C GLY A 70 10.58 17.33 -6.48
N ASN A 71 9.31 16.90 -6.48
CA ASN A 71 8.63 16.37 -5.29
C ASN A 71 9.23 15.08 -4.74
N GLY A 72 9.98 14.33 -5.57
CA GLY A 72 10.67 13.11 -5.17
C GLY A 72 11.97 13.35 -4.37
N LYS A 73 12.38 14.61 -4.16
CA LYS A 73 13.63 14.93 -3.46
C LYS A 73 13.63 14.40 -2.03
N GLY A 74 14.69 13.70 -1.65
CA GLY A 74 14.81 13.02 -0.36
C GLY A 74 14.21 11.62 -0.32
N ALA A 75 13.43 11.22 -1.33
CA ALA A 75 12.67 9.97 -1.35
C ALA A 75 13.18 8.97 -2.40
N LEU A 76 12.74 7.71 -2.29
CA LEU A 76 12.99 6.66 -3.28
C LEU A 76 12.11 6.93 -4.51
N THR A 77 12.71 7.23 -5.65
CA THR A 77 11.97 7.58 -6.88
C THR A 77 11.84 6.42 -7.85
N ALA A 78 12.74 5.44 -7.79
CA ALA A 78 12.60 4.18 -8.52
C ALA A 78 13.35 3.02 -7.87
N SER A 79 12.94 1.80 -8.22
CA SER A 79 13.63 0.57 -7.87
C SER A 79 13.61 -0.44 -9.01
N VAL A 80 14.61 -1.30 -9.05
CA VAL A 80 14.70 -2.44 -9.95
C VAL A 80 14.93 -3.69 -9.12
N ALA A 81 14.11 -4.71 -9.31
CA ALA A 81 14.26 -6.00 -8.66
C ALA A 81 14.46 -7.11 -9.69
N THR A 82 15.54 -7.87 -9.57
CA THR A 82 15.81 -9.05 -10.40
C THR A 82 14.99 -10.22 -9.87
N VAL A 83 14.27 -10.90 -10.75
CA VAL A 83 13.47 -12.08 -10.43
C VAL A 83 14.38 -13.27 -10.21
N LEU A 84 14.34 -13.85 -9.01
CA LEU A 84 15.20 -14.96 -8.62
C LEU A 84 15.08 -16.14 -9.61
N GLY A 85 16.23 -16.71 -9.98
CA GLY A 85 16.28 -17.81 -10.94
C GLY A 85 16.08 -17.40 -12.41
N SER A 86 16.01 -16.10 -12.72
CA SER A 86 15.90 -15.61 -14.08
C SER A 86 16.71 -14.31 -14.30
N SER A 87 16.75 -13.82 -15.54
CA SER A 87 17.29 -12.51 -15.88
C SER A 87 16.23 -11.41 -15.94
N ASN A 88 14.95 -11.76 -15.68
CA ASN A 88 13.85 -10.81 -15.72
C ASN A 88 13.98 -9.79 -14.59
N LYS A 89 13.55 -8.56 -14.88
CA LYS A 89 13.59 -7.44 -13.94
C LYS A 89 12.22 -6.81 -13.82
N ILE A 90 11.87 -6.42 -12.59
CA ILE A 90 10.70 -5.62 -12.26
C ILE A 90 11.18 -4.19 -12.00
N TYR A 91 10.73 -3.26 -12.83
CA TYR A 91 11.01 -1.84 -12.74
C TYR A 91 9.84 -1.16 -12.04
N THR A 92 10.11 -0.43 -10.97
CA THR A 92 9.09 0.33 -10.22
C THR A 92 9.51 1.79 -10.13
N ALA A 93 8.59 2.72 -10.35
CA ALA A 93 8.79 4.16 -10.19
C ALA A 93 7.72 4.73 -9.26
N TYR A 94 8.12 5.66 -8.39
CA TYR A 94 7.26 6.32 -7.42
C TYR A 94 7.24 7.82 -7.71
N TYR A 95 6.05 8.37 -7.91
CA TYR A 95 5.82 9.77 -8.19
C TYR A 95 5.11 10.42 -7.01
N TYR A 96 5.61 11.59 -6.62
CA TYR A 96 5.23 12.26 -5.40
C TYR A 96 4.45 13.55 -5.67
N ASP A 97 3.46 13.85 -4.84
CA ASP A 97 2.81 15.15 -4.84
C ASP A 97 3.62 16.20 -4.04
N ILE A 98 3.13 17.44 -4.04
CA ILE A 98 3.79 18.58 -3.37
C ILE A 98 3.96 18.41 -1.86
N LYS A 99 3.22 17.49 -1.22
CA LYS A 99 3.35 17.15 0.20
C LYS A 99 4.31 15.98 0.44
N GLY A 100 4.97 15.48 -0.61
CA GLY A 100 5.89 14.33 -0.52
C GLY A 100 5.16 12.99 -0.33
N ARG A 101 3.87 12.90 -0.69
CA ARG A 101 3.11 11.64 -0.63
C ARG A 101 3.16 10.95 -1.99
N VAL A 102 3.21 9.62 -2.04
CA VAL A 102 3.18 8.88 -3.31
C VAL A 102 1.81 9.02 -3.97
N ALA A 103 1.72 9.83 -5.01
CA ALA A 103 0.50 10.03 -5.78
C ALA A 103 0.35 9.02 -6.92
N LYS A 104 1.46 8.43 -7.40
CA LYS A 104 1.42 7.40 -8.43
C LYS A 104 2.60 6.44 -8.30
N THR A 105 2.33 5.15 -8.48
CA THR A 105 3.34 4.10 -8.63
C THR A 105 3.14 3.44 -9.99
N VAL A 106 4.21 3.27 -10.74
CA VAL A 106 4.22 2.51 -12.00
C VAL A 106 5.16 1.33 -11.81
N GLN A 107 4.69 0.12 -12.05
CA GLN A 107 5.48 -1.09 -11.97
C GLN A 107 5.33 -1.91 -13.25
N SER A 108 6.42 -2.35 -13.86
CA SER A 108 6.36 -3.37 -14.92
C SER A 108 6.02 -4.73 -14.31
N ASN A 109 5.28 -5.60 -14.99
CA ASN A 109 4.97 -6.95 -14.53
C ASN A 109 5.57 -8.06 -15.41
N LEU A 110 5.53 -9.29 -14.90
CA LEU A 110 6.09 -10.47 -15.58
C LEU A 110 5.28 -10.92 -16.80
N LEU A 111 4.12 -10.30 -17.06
CA LEU A 111 3.25 -10.60 -18.19
C LEU A 111 3.44 -9.60 -19.34
N GLY A 112 4.53 -8.82 -19.31
CA GLY A 112 4.89 -7.87 -20.36
C GLY A 112 4.06 -6.59 -20.37
N GLY A 113 3.31 -6.31 -19.29
CA GLY A 113 2.59 -5.06 -19.11
C GLY A 113 3.01 -4.33 -17.83
N TYR A 114 2.09 -3.55 -17.30
CA TYR A 114 2.29 -2.66 -16.15
C TYR A 114 1.13 -2.69 -15.18
N ASP A 115 1.48 -2.51 -13.93
CA ASP A 115 0.62 -2.25 -12.79
C ASP A 115 0.81 -0.79 -12.38
N VAL A 116 -0.24 0.01 -12.53
CA VAL A 116 -0.22 1.44 -12.23
C VAL A 116 -1.22 1.73 -11.13
N THR A 117 -0.74 2.24 -10.01
CA THR A 117 -1.58 2.66 -8.88
C THR A 117 -1.49 4.17 -8.75
N ALA A 118 -2.63 4.87 -8.78
CA ALA A 118 -2.71 6.31 -8.60
C ALA A 118 -3.62 6.63 -7.40
N THR A 119 -3.15 7.51 -6.51
CA THR A 119 -3.89 7.95 -5.33
C THR A 119 -4.14 9.45 -5.42
N ILE A 120 -5.41 9.83 -5.35
CA ILE A 120 -5.80 11.21 -5.11
C ILE A 120 -6.09 11.34 -3.63
N TYR A 121 -5.43 12.28 -2.97
CA TYR A 121 -5.61 12.53 -1.55
C TYR A 121 -6.55 13.72 -1.29
N THR A 122 -7.25 13.67 -0.17
CA THR A 122 -7.92 14.82 0.43
C THR A 122 -6.89 15.86 0.88
N PHE A 123 -7.39 17.06 1.21
CA PHE A 123 -6.57 18.10 1.82
C PHE A 123 -5.94 17.64 3.15
N THR A 124 -6.62 16.77 3.90
CA THR A 124 -6.24 16.20 5.21
C THR A 124 -5.44 14.90 5.10
N ASP A 125 -4.83 14.64 3.95
CA ASP A 125 -3.90 13.52 3.72
C ASP A 125 -4.54 12.12 3.77
N LYS A 126 -5.86 12.02 3.59
CA LYS A 126 -6.57 10.75 3.42
C LYS A 126 -6.72 10.40 1.94
N PRO A 127 -6.68 9.13 1.52
CA PRO A 127 -7.01 8.77 0.15
C PRO A 127 -8.48 9.13 -0.15
N ALA A 128 -8.74 9.95 -1.17
CA ALA A 128 -10.09 10.16 -1.72
C ALA A 128 -10.41 9.11 -2.77
N THR A 129 -9.45 8.82 -3.66
CA THR A 129 -9.53 7.72 -4.61
C THR A 129 -8.20 6.98 -4.72
N VAL A 130 -8.27 5.67 -4.93
CA VAL A 130 -7.13 4.83 -5.30
C VAL A 130 -7.54 4.05 -6.53
N THR A 131 -6.89 4.32 -7.66
CA THR A 131 -7.12 3.62 -8.92
C THR A 131 -5.96 2.71 -9.21
N HIS A 132 -6.25 1.45 -9.49
CA HIS A 132 -5.26 0.47 -9.92
C HIS A 132 -5.61 -0.01 -11.34
N THR A 133 -4.64 0.08 -12.24
CA THR A 133 -4.76 -0.35 -13.62
C THR A 133 -3.71 -1.41 -13.90
N HIS A 134 -4.18 -2.60 -14.26
CA HIS A 134 -3.38 -3.73 -14.68
C HIS A 134 -3.44 -3.89 -16.20
N THR A 135 -2.27 -3.98 -16.82
CA THR A 135 -2.11 -4.26 -18.24
C THR A 135 -1.25 -5.51 -18.43
N THR A 136 -1.57 -6.28 -19.47
CA THR A 136 -0.83 -7.47 -19.90
C THR A 136 -0.81 -7.49 -21.42
N SER A 137 0.30 -7.92 -22.01
CA SER A 137 0.44 -7.97 -23.48
C SER A 137 -0.66 -8.82 -24.13
N GLY A 138 -1.33 -8.26 -25.15
CA GLY A 138 -2.40 -8.93 -25.88
C GLY A 138 -3.68 -9.20 -25.09
N LYS A 139 -3.85 -8.61 -23.90
CA LYS A 139 -5.06 -8.76 -23.07
C LYS A 139 -5.74 -7.41 -22.81
N PRO A 140 -7.08 -7.38 -22.62
CA PRO A 140 -7.77 -6.15 -22.24
C PRO A 140 -7.26 -5.61 -20.90
N THR A 141 -7.11 -4.28 -20.83
CA THR A 141 -6.76 -3.57 -19.60
C THR A 141 -7.83 -3.80 -18.53
N ARG A 142 -7.41 -4.00 -17.28
CA ARG A 142 -8.31 -4.10 -16.12
C ARG A 142 -8.06 -2.91 -15.20
N THR A 143 -9.12 -2.20 -14.87
CA THR A 143 -9.07 -1.08 -13.94
C THR A 143 -10.02 -1.33 -12.80
N GLU A 144 -9.49 -1.21 -11.59
CA GLU A 144 -10.25 -1.12 -10.37
C GLU A 144 -10.02 0.23 -9.68
N MET A 145 -11.02 0.68 -8.94
CA MET A 145 -10.97 1.96 -8.23
C MET A 145 -11.68 1.84 -6.89
N TYR A 146 -11.00 2.28 -5.83
CA TYR A 146 -11.61 2.53 -4.54
C TYR A 146 -11.90 4.02 -4.38
N THR A 147 -13.09 4.35 -3.89
CA THR A 147 -13.48 5.72 -3.52
C THR A 147 -13.83 5.76 -2.05
N TYR A 148 -13.30 6.76 -1.34
CA TYR A 148 -13.50 6.96 0.08
C TYR A 148 -14.16 8.32 0.30
N SER A 149 -15.22 8.34 1.11
CA SER A 149 -15.80 9.60 1.60
C SER A 149 -15.61 9.71 3.10
N TYR A 150 -15.46 10.95 3.57
CA TYR A 150 -15.20 11.25 4.97
C TYR A 150 -16.18 12.33 5.45
N ASN A 151 -16.48 12.33 6.74
CA ASN A 151 -17.19 13.45 7.35
C ASN A 151 -16.24 14.62 7.64
N HIS A 152 -16.79 15.72 8.15
CA HIS A 152 -16.06 16.95 8.46
C HIS A 152 -14.91 16.78 9.49
N ALA A 153 -14.83 15.65 10.19
CA ALA A 153 -13.78 15.34 11.15
C ALA A 153 -12.91 14.15 10.68
N ASP A 154 -12.79 13.96 9.36
CA ASP A 154 -11.97 12.93 8.71
C ASP A 154 -12.29 11.47 9.07
N ARG A 155 -13.50 11.19 9.56
CA ARG A 155 -13.95 9.82 9.80
C ARG A 155 -14.58 9.25 8.54
N LEU A 156 -14.21 8.03 8.19
CA LEU A 156 -14.63 7.33 6.97
C LEU A 156 -16.14 7.09 6.98
N LEU A 157 -16.87 7.63 6.02
CA LEU A 157 -18.31 7.44 5.85
C LEU A 157 -18.63 6.30 4.90
N LYS A 158 -17.86 6.16 3.82
CA LYS A 158 -18.16 5.18 2.77
C LYS A 158 -16.91 4.69 2.08
N VAL A 159 -16.92 3.41 1.71
CA VAL A 159 -15.96 2.80 0.81
C VAL A 159 -16.72 2.19 -0.36
N GLU A 160 -16.38 2.61 -1.57
CA GLU A 160 -16.92 2.07 -2.80
C GLU A 160 -15.81 1.43 -3.62
N HIS A 161 -16.12 0.35 -4.34
CA HIS A 161 -15.21 -0.31 -5.28
C HIS A 161 -15.86 -0.34 -6.65
N THR A 162 -15.09 0.05 -7.67
CA THR A 162 -15.51 -0.01 -9.06
C THR A 162 -14.57 -0.92 -9.82
N LEU A 163 -15.09 -1.97 -10.46
CA LEU A 163 -14.31 -2.88 -11.30
C LEU A 163 -14.95 -2.94 -12.68
N GLY A 164 -14.18 -2.59 -13.72
CA GLY A 164 -14.67 -2.64 -15.11
C GLY A 164 -15.91 -1.78 -15.35
N GLY A 165 -16.07 -0.67 -14.61
CA GLY A 165 -17.22 0.24 -14.69
C GLY A 165 -18.38 -0.10 -13.74
N THR A 166 -18.43 -1.30 -13.18
CA THR A 166 -19.45 -1.68 -12.20
C THR A 166 -19.04 -1.23 -10.81
N LYS A 167 -19.85 -0.38 -10.18
CA LYS A 167 -19.61 0.14 -8.83
C LYS A 167 -20.46 -0.59 -7.79
N ILE A 168 -19.83 -0.95 -6.68
CA ILE A 168 -20.48 -1.47 -5.48
C ILE A 168 -20.05 -0.67 -4.26
N THR A 169 -20.94 -0.58 -3.27
CA THR A 169 -20.56 -0.10 -1.94
C THR A 169 -20.01 -1.26 -1.14
N LEU A 170 -18.79 -1.16 -0.62
CA LEU A 170 -18.21 -2.18 0.24
C LEU A 170 -18.65 -1.99 1.70
N ALA A 171 -18.62 -0.74 2.17
CA ALA A 171 -19.02 -0.41 3.53
C ALA A 171 -19.56 1.02 3.63
N ASP A 172 -20.59 1.20 4.46
CA ASP A 172 -21.05 2.50 4.94
C ASP A 172 -20.94 2.54 6.47
N TYR A 173 -20.60 3.72 6.98
CA TYR A 173 -20.38 3.97 8.39
C TYR A 173 -21.21 5.18 8.83
N ALA A 174 -21.85 5.06 9.99
CA ALA A 174 -22.49 6.18 10.67
C ALA A 174 -21.86 6.34 12.05
N TYR A 175 -21.74 7.58 12.50
CA TYR A 175 -21.17 7.92 13.79
C TYR A 175 -22.18 8.69 14.62
N ASP A 176 -22.15 8.50 15.93
CA ASP A 176 -22.96 9.31 16.84
C ASP A 176 -22.34 10.71 17.05
N ASN A 177 -23.04 11.55 17.81
CA ASN A 177 -22.63 12.94 18.07
C ASN A 177 -21.31 13.05 18.86
N LEU A 178 -20.91 11.98 19.57
CA LEU A 178 -19.62 11.90 20.27
C LEU A 178 -18.52 11.32 19.37
N GLY A 179 -18.90 10.89 18.17
CA GLY A 179 -18.02 10.36 17.15
C GLY A 179 -17.64 8.90 17.26
N ARG A 180 -18.39 8.15 18.06
CA ARG A 180 -18.26 6.69 18.14
C ARG A 180 -18.99 6.06 16.96
N LEU A 181 -18.50 4.92 16.47
CA LEU A 181 -19.15 4.19 15.39
C LEU A 181 -20.55 3.78 15.87
N GLN A 182 -21.60 4.27 15.23
CA GLN A 182 -23.00 3.96 15.56
C GLN A 182 -23.50 2.80 14.71
N SER A 183 -23.12 2.75 13.44
CA SER A 183 -23.46 1.61 12.58
C SER A 183 -22.48 1.39 11.45
N LYS A 184 -22.39 0.14 11.00
CA LYS A 184 -21.65 -0.27 9.82
C LYS A 184 -22.51 -1.20 8.97
N SER A 185 -22.75 -0.88 7.71
CA SER A 185 -23.36 -1.81 6.74
C SER A 185 -22.36 -2.25 5.71
N LEU A 186 -22.47 -3.50 5.27
CA LEU A 186 -21.65 -4.08 4.20
C LEU A 186 -22.47 -4.25 2.93
N HIS A 187 -21.81 -4.17 1.77
CA HIS A 187 -22.44 -4.36 0.46
C HIS A 187 -23.62 -3.41 0.17
N GLY A 188 -23.61 -2.20 0.75
CA GLY A 188 -24.71 -1.23 0.64
C GLY A 188 -26.05 -1.76 1.15
N SER A 189 -26.04 -2.82 1.97
CA SER A 189 -27.24 -3.54 2.38
C SER A 189 -27.56 -3.32 3.85
N ALA A 190 -28.80 -2.93 4.14
CA ALA A 190 -29.31 -2.85 5.51
C ALA A 190 -29.36 -4.24 6.20
N THR A 191 -29.47 -5.33 5.44
CA THR A 191 -29.50 -6.70 5.97
C THR A 191 -28.20 -7.03 6.70
N ASN A 192 -27.07 -6.55 6.20
CA ASN A 192 -25.74 -6.78 6.78
C ASN A 192 -25.30 -5.63 7.71
N LYS A 193 -26.26 -4.83 8.20
CA LYS A 193 -25.99 -3.73 9.12
C LYS A 193 -25.73 -4.25 10.53
N LEU A 194 -24.65 -3.76 11.12
CA LEU A 194 -24.35 -3.86 12.54
C LEU A 194 -24.56 -2.49 13.19
N THR A 195 -25.20 -2.45 14.35
CA THR A 195 -25.41 -1.27 15.19
C THR A 195 -24.65 -1.45 16.49
N TYR A 196 -24.01 -0.38 16.97
CA TYR A 196 -23.15 -0.40 18.13
C TYR A 196 -23.76 0.51 19.20
N ALA A 197 -23.90 -0.03 20.41
CA ALA A 197 -24.44 0.69 21.57
C ALA A 197 -23.34 0.91 22.60
N TYR A 198 -23.41 2.03 23.31
CA TYR A 198 -22.41 2.41 24.30
C TYR A 198 -23.07 2.96 25.56
N ASN A 199 -22.40 2.80 26.70
CA ASN A 199 -22.78 3.50 27.93
C ASN A 199 -22.28 4.95 27.96
N VAL A 200 -22.61 5.67 29.04
CA VAL A 200 -22.21 7.08 29.28
C VAL A 200 -20.70 7.27 29.41
N ARG A 201 -19.94 6.20 29.72
CA ARG A 201 -18.47 6.22 29.80
C ARG A 201 -17.80 5.92 28.45
N GLY A 202 -18.58 5.69 27.38
CA GLY A 202 -18.06 5.35 26.07
C GLY A 202 -17.74 3.87 25.87
N TRP A 203 -18.08 2.99 26.82
CA TRP A 203 -17.82 1.56 26.67
C TRP A 203 -18.89 0.89 25.83
N LEU A 204 -18.49 0.00 24.92
CA LEU A 204 -19.37 -0.75 24.05
C LEU A 204 -20.24 -1.70 24.88
N THR A 205 -21.56 -1.49 24.90
CA THR A 205 -22.50 -2.36 25.63
C THR A 205 -23.18 -3.38 24.75
N GLY A 206 -23.09 -3.24 23.43
CA GLY A 206 -23.62 -4.24 22.52
C GLY A 206 -23.36 -3.96 21.06
N ILE A 207 -23.42 -5.04 20.29
CA ILE A 207 -23.41 -5.04 18.83
C ILE A 207 -24.63 -5.84 18.39
N SER A 208 -25.44 -5.28 17.50
CA SER A 208 -26.65 -5.95 17.02
C SER A 208 -26.78 -5.87 15.50
N GLY A 209 -27.27 -6.95 14.90
CA GLY A 209 -27.56 -7.06 13.47
C GLY A 209 -28.43 -8.29 13.22
N SER A 210 -28.87 -8.48 11.97
CA SER A 210 -29.82 -9.56 11.62
C SER A 210 -29.26 -10.98 11.83
N LYS A 211 -27.93 -11.14 11.80
CA LYS A 211 -27.22 -12.43 11.91
C LYS A 211 -26.31 -12.52 13.13
N PHE A 212 -26.17 -11.45 13.90
CA PHE A 212 -25.24 -11.39 15.02
C PHE A 212 -25.75 -10.44 16.10
N THR A 213 -25.70 -10.90 17.34
CA THR A 213 -25.99 -10.08 18.52
C THR A 213 -25.00 -10.41 19.62
N GLN A 214 -24.39 -9.37 20.20
CA GLN A 214 -23.55 -9.44 21.39
C GLN A 214 -24.01 -8.38 22.38
N ASN A 215 -24.10 -8.75 23.65
CA ASN A 215 -24.37 -7.85 24.76
C ASN A 215 -23.20 -7.92 25.76
N LEU A 216 -22.76 -6.75 26.23
CA LEU A 216 -21.66 -6.59 27.17
C LEU A 216 -22.18 -5.85 28.40
N TYR A 217 -22.11 -6.53 29.55
CA TYR A 217 -22.68 -6.04 30.80
C TYR A 217 -21.58 -5.67 31.79
N TYR A 218 -21.22 -4.39 31.83
CA TYR A 218 -20.26 -3.87 32.81
C TYR A 218 -20.95 -3.59 34.15
N ASN A 219 -21.87 -2.62 34.17
CA ASN A 219 -22.52 -2.17 35.42
C ASN A 219 -23.95 -2.69 35.60
N ASN A 220 -24.49 -3.41 34.60
CA ASN A 220 -25.89 -3.82 34.55
C ASN A 220 -26.02 -5.36 34.37
N GLY A 221 -24.95 -6.10 34.65
CA GLY A 221 -24.92 -7.56 34.53
C GLY A 221 -25.48 -8.25 35.77
N ASN A 222 -25.69 -9.57 35.66
CA ASN A 222 -26.11 -10.37 36.81
C ASN A 222 -24.91 -10.56 37.76
N GLY A 223 -24.94 -9.93 38.93
CA GLY A 223 -23.86 -9.96 39.92
C GLY A 223 -23.70 -8.64 40.66
N THR A 224 -22.88 -8.63 41.71
CA THR A 224 -22.56 -7.39 42.45
C THR A 224 -21.58 -6.53 41.66
N ALA A 225 -22.02 -5.34 41.26
CA ALA A 225 -21.14 -4.35 40.62
C ALA A 225 -19.89 -4.09 41.48
N LYS A 226 -18.71 -4.11 40.87
CA LYS A 226 -17.45 -3.74 41.52
C LYS A 226 -17.06 -2.33 41.08
N TYR A 227 -16.24 -1.65 41.89
CA TYR A 227 -15.91 -0.22 41.73
C TYR A 227 -15.26 0.14 40.38
N ASN A 228 -14.87 -0.86 39.59
CA ASN A 228 -14.16 -0.72 38.33
C ASN A 228 -15.10 -0.82 37.12
N GLY A 229 -16.39 -1.13 37.33
CA GLY A 229 -17.17 -1.87 36.33
C GLY A 229 -16.89 -3.36 36.49
#